data_AF-A0A4S0JNP8-F1
#
_entry.id   AF-A0A4S0JNP8-F1
#
_cell.length_a   1.000
_cell.length_b   1.000
_cell.length_c   1.000
_cell.angle_alpha   90.00
_cell.angle_beta   90.00
_cell.angle_gamma   90.00
#
_symmetry.space_group_name_H-M   'P 1'
#
loop_
_entity.id
_entity.type
_entity.pdbx_description
1 polymer ?
#
loop_
_entity_poly.entity_id
_entity_poly.type
_entity_poly.pdbx_seq_one_letter_code
_entity_poly.pdbx_strand_id
1 'polypeptide(L)'
;AGHDMNYIGLSGALWYASLPGEPPMAPPTLVGDIGGGALYLVVGMLAGIINARTRGKGTVVDAAIVDGSAHMMNLLMSVAQFGALATERGASLLDGPHWCRVYRTSDGGFISVQCLEPKF
;
A
#
# COMPACT_ATOMS: atom_id res chain seq x y z
N ALA A 1 19.32 12.07 2.69
CA ALA A 1 19.14 10.88 1.84
C ALA A 1 17.98 10.07 2.42
N GLY A 2 17.20 9.40 1.57
CA GLY A 2 16.09 8.55 1.97
C GLY A 2 15.95 7.38 1.00
N HIS A 3 15.32 6.32 1.45
CA HIS A 3 14.99 5.12 0.69
C HIS A 3 13.50 4.81 0.85
N ASP A 4 13.01 3.83 0.08
CA ASP A 4 11.65 3.28 0.11
C ASP A 4 10.94 3.45 1.47
N MET A 5 11.50 2.84 2.52
CA MET A 5 10.92 2.82 3.87
C MET A 5 10.70 4.22 4.49
N ASN A 6 11.56 5.20 4.17
CA ASN A 6 11.38 6.57 4.63
C ASN A 6 10.16 7.22 3.96
N TYR A 7 9.96 6.96 2.67
CA TYR A 7 8.86 7.54 1.89
C TYR A 7 7.52 6.90 2.27
N ILE A 8 7.47 5.56 2.37
CA ILE A 8 6.24 4.85 2.77
C ILE A 8 5.92 5.02 4.26
N GLY A 9 6.93 5.28 5.08
CA GLY A 9 6.74 5.71 6.47
C GLY A 9 6.06 7.07 6.56
N LEU A 10 6.45 8.01 5.71
CA LEU A 10 5.86 9.36 5.67
C LEU A 10 4.44 9.39 5.09
N SER A 11 4.17 8.59 4.04
CA SER A 11 2.83 8.53 3.43
C SER A 11 1.80 7.77 4.26
N GLY A 12 2.23 7.07 5.31
CA GLY A 12 1.38 6.18 6.12
C GLY A 12 1.22 4.77 5.55
N ALA A 13 1.72 4.50 4.34
CA ALA A 13 1.58 3.22 3.66
C ALA A 13 2.32 2.08 4.39
N LEU A 14 3.32 2.41 5.20
CA LEU A 14 4.04 1.45 6.05
C LEU A 14 3.22 1.03 7.29
N TRP A 15 2.32 1.87 7.78
CA TRP A 15 1.79 1.76 9.15
C TRP A 15 1.10 0.43 9.45
N TYR A 16 0.32 -0.09 8.51
CA TYR A 16 -0.50 -1.31 8.68
C TYR A 16 0.24 -2.62 8.33
N ALA A 17 1.55 -2.57 8.05
CA ALA A 17 2.29 -3.72 7.51
C ALA A 17 2.68 -4.80 8.54
N SER A 18 2.37 -4.61 9.83
CA SER A 18 2.82 -5.51 10.90
C SER A 18 1.77 -5.70 11.99
N LEU A 19 2.06 -6.58 12.95
CA LEU A 19 1.13 -6.85 14.06
C LEU A 19 1.03 -5.65 15.01
N PRO A 20 -0.06 -5.55 15.80
CA PRO A 20 -0.16 -4.59 16.90
C PRO A 20 1.01 -4.77 17.88
N GLY A 21 1.59 -3.66 18.34
CA GLY A 21 2.74 -3.67 19.25
C GLY A 21 4.11 -3.91 18.57
N GLU A 22 4.14 -4.44 17.35
CA GLU A 22 5.38 -4.65 16.59
C GLU A 22 5.74 -3.44 15.73
N PRO A 23 7.03 -3.12 15.51
CA PRO A 23 7.45 -2.10 14.57
C PRO A 23 6.93 -2.37 13.15
N PRO A 24 6.34 -1.37 12.45
CA PRO A 24 5.91 -1.55 11.07
C PRO A 24 7.06 -1.90 10.12
N MET A 25 6.88 -2.98 9.36
CA MET A 25 7.85 -3.48 8.40
C MET A 25 7.12 -4.02 7.16
N ALA A 26 7.50 -3.52 5.99
CA ALA A 26 7.00 -4.00 4.70
C ALA A 26 8.11 -4.74 3.94
N PRO A 27 7.75 -5.61 2.97
CA PRO A 27 8.72 -6.14 2.03
C PRO A 27 9.52 -5.00 1.38
N PRO A 28 10.86 -5.09 1.38
CA PRO A 28 11.69 -3.99 0.88
C PRO A 28 11.30 -3.60 -0.55
N THR A 29 11.20 -2.30 -0.83
CA THR A 29 11.06 -1.72 -2.18
C THR A 29 9.73 -1.95 -2.89
N LEU A 30 8.86 -2.86 -2.42
CA LEU A 30 7.65 -3.21 -3.17
C LEU A 30 6.60 -2.10 -3.15
N VAL A 31 6.39 -1.46 -2.00
CA VAL A 31 5.31 -0.46 -1.84
C VAL A 31 5.73 0.90 -2.39
N GLY A 32 6.93 1.38 -2.05
CA GLY A 32 7.39 2.69 -2.47
C GLY A 32 8.05 2.65 -3.84
N ASP A 33 9.24 2.07 -3.95
CA ASP A 33 10.05 2.13 -5.18
C ASP A 33 9.31 1.55 -6.40
N ILE A 34 8.65 0.39 -6.25
CA ILE A 34 7.93 -0.26 -7.35
C ILE A 34 6.49 0.26 -7.45
N GLY A 35 5.67 0.02 -6.44
CA GLY A 35 4.24 0.33 -6.46
C GLY A 35 3.94 1.82 -6.59
N GLY A 36 4.43 2.62 -5.64
CA GLY A 36 4.19 4.06 -5.53
C GLY A 36 5.12 4.93 -6.36
N GLY A 37 6.19 4.37 -6.94
CA GLY A 37 7.21 5.11 -7.68
C GLY A 37 7.23 4.73 -9.15
N ALA A 38 7.89 3.61 -9.47
CA ALA A 38 8.13 3.18 -10.84
C ALA A 38 6.83 2.99 -11.64
N LEU A 39 5.80 2.36 -11.06
CA LEU A 39 4.53 2.17 -11.77
C LEU A 39 3.79 3.49 -12.00
N TYR A 40 3.87 4.46 -11.07
CA TYR A 40 3.32 5.80 -11.28
C TYR A 40 4.08 6.56 -12.38
N LEU A 41 5.41 6.44 -12.41
CA LEU A 41 6.21 7.00 -13.49
C LEU A 41 5.84 6.39 -14.84
N VAL A 42 5.65 5.07 -14.91
CA VAL A 42 5.18 4.39 -16.14
C VAL A 42 3.83 4.94 -16.59
N VAL A 43 2.86 5.06 -15.68
CA VAL A 43 1.53 5.62 -16.00
C VAL A 43 1.65 7.06 -16.50
N GLY A 44 2.42 7.91 -15.82
CA GLY A 44 2.63 9.30 -16.21
C GLY A 44 3.32 9.42 -17.59
N MET A 45 4.32 8.58 -17.86
CA MET A 45 5.01 8.52 -19.15
C MET A 45 4.06 8.10 -20.28
N LEU A 46 3.26 7.05 -20.08
CA LEU A 46 2.27 6.61 -21.08
C LEU A 46 1.24 7.72 -21.36
N ALA A 47 0.72 8.37 -20.32
CA ALA A 47 -0.20 9.50 -20.46
C ALA A 47 0.45 10.67 -21.21
N GLY A 48 1.70 10.99 -20.88
CA GLY A 48 2.49 12.03 -21.55
C GLY A 48 2.71 11.74 -23.03
N ILE A 49 3.04 10.49 -23.39
CA ILE A 49 3.23 10.07 -24.79
C ILE A 49 1.91 10.15 -25.57
N ILE A 50 0.81 9.65 -25.00
CA ILE A 50 -0.52 9.72 -25.63
C ILE A 50 -0.90 11.19 -25.88
N ASN A 51 -0.70 12.05 -24.89
CA ASN A 51 -0.96 13.48 -25.02
C ASN A 51 -0.08 14.14 -26.10
N ALA A 52 1.22 13.83 -26.12
CA ALA A 52 2.16 14.38 -27.09
C ALA A 52 1.85 13.96 -28.53
N ARG A 53 1.35 12.73 -28.75
CA ARG A 53 0.89 12.28 -30.07
C ARG A 53 -0.25 13.13 -30.63
N THR A 54 -1.16 13.58 -29.77
CA THR A 54 -2.31 14.39 -30.18
C THR A 54 -1.95 15.88 -30.29
N ARG A 55 -1.09 16.39 -29.42
CA ARG A 55 -0.83 17.84 -29.26
C ARG A 55 0.51 18.32 -29.80
N GLY A 56 1.40 17.41 -30.21
CA GLY A 56 2.74 17.72 -30.74
C GLY A 56 3.71 18.29 -29.70
N LYS A 57 3.36 18.30 -28.41
CA LYS A 57 4.19 18.83 -27.31
C LYS A 57 4.30 17.80 -26.19
N GLY A 58 5.52 17.61 -25.68
CA GLY A 58 5.78 16.77 -24.50
C GLY A 58 5.28 17.41 -23.20
N THR A 59 5.40 16.67 -22.10
CA THR A 59 5.12 17.15 -20.74
C THR A 59 6.21 16.65 -19.78
N VAL A 60 6.38 17.34 -18.66
CA VAL A 60 7.18 16.84 -17.54
C VAL A 60 6.30 15.90 -16.70
N VAL A 61 6.85 14.75 -16.33
CA VAL A 61 6.24 13.79 -15.40
C VAL A 61 7.09 13.79 -14.14
N ASP A 62 6.51 14.24 -13.04
CA ASP A 62 7.09 14.13 -11.70
C ASP A 62 6.35 13.02 -10.95
N ALA A 63 7.08 11.98 -10.54
CA ALA A 63 6.53 10.79 -9.92
C ALA A 63 7.23 10.53 -8.59
N ALA A 64 6.75 11.21 -7.54
CA ALA A 64 7.27 11.07 -6.20
C ALA A 64 6.73 9.81 -5.51
N ILE A 65 7.61 9.00 -4.91
CA ILE A 65 7.25 7.78 -4.18
C ILE A 65 6.25 8.07 -3.06
N VAL A 66 6.41 9.20 -2.35
CA VAL A 66 5.51 9.58 -1.24
C VAL A 66 4.08 9.81 -1.73
N ASP A 67 3.90 10.41 -2.91
CA ASP A 67 2.58 10.69 -3.48
C ASP A 67 1.92 9.42 -4.00
N GLY A 68 2.65 8.60 -4.76
CA GLY A 68 2.10 7.36 -5.29
C GLY A 68 1.79 6.34 -4.19
N SER A 69 2.66 6.21 -3.17
CA SER A 69 2.38 5.33 -2.03
C SER A 69 1.22 5.84 -1.15
N ALA A 70 1.05 7.15 -0.99
CA ALA A 70 -0.14 7.72 -0.36
C ALA A 70 -1.39 7.41 -1.18
N HIS A 71 -1.35 7.57 -2.51
CA HIS A 71 -2.47 7.24 -3.38
C HIS A 71 -2.82 5.75 -3.36
N MET A 72 -1.85 4.85 -3.21
CA MET A 72 -2.14 3.41 -3.06
C MET A 72 -2.98 3.09 -1.82
N MET A 73 -2.99 3.96 -0.80
CA MET A 73 -3.85 3.80 0.37
C MET A 73 -5.30 4.22 0.12
N ASN A 74 -5.65 4.74 -1.05
CA ASN A 74 -6.97 5.34 -1.29
C ASN A 74 -8.13 4.34 -1.06
N LEU A 75 -7.92 3.04 -1.34
CA LEU A 75 -8.93 2.00 -1.02
C LEU A 75 -9.11 1.83 0.50
N LEU A 76 -8.03 1.86 1.28
CA LEU A 76 -8.11 1.81 2.74
C LEU A 76 -8.82 3.08 3.26
N MET A 77 -8.46 4.24 2.71
CA MET A 77 -9.07 5.52 3.10
C MET A 77 -10.56 5.60 2.74
N SER A 78 -11.00 4.98 1.64
CA SER A 78 -12.41 4.98 1.28
C SER A 78 -13.26 4.15 2.26
N VAL A 79 -12.73 3.03 2.76
CA VAL A 79 -13.44 2.22 3.77
C VAL A 79 -13.41 2.85 5.17
N ALA A 80 -12.48 3.79 5.42
CA ALA A 80 -12.47 4.58 6.65
C ALA A 80 -13.77 5.39 6.85
N GLN A 81 -14.39 5.85 5.76
CA GLN A 81 -15.66 6.59 5.81
C GLN A 81 -16.83 5.76 6.35
N PHE A 82 -16.71 4.43 6.28
CA PHE A 82 -17.69 3.48 6.83
C PHE A 82 -17.28 2.93 8.20
N GLY A 83 -16.25 3.50 8.83
CA GLY A 83 -15.73 3.06 10.13
C GLY A 83 -14.94 1.75 10.09
N ALA A 84 -14.53 1.29 8.91
CA ALA A 84 -13.82 0.01 8.73
C ALA A 84 -12.28 0.14 8.77
N LEU A 85 -11.75 1.37 8.89
CA LEU A 85 -10.33 1.66 9.10
C LEU A 85 -10.14 2.48 10.37
N ALA A 86 -9.21 2.04 11.21
CA ALA A 86 -8.79 2.73 12.43
C ALA A 86 -7.30 3.07 12.34
N THR A 87 -6.91 4.22 12.88
CA THR A 87 -5.47 4.57 13.00
C THR A 87 -4.73 3.62 13.95
N GLU A 88 -5.43 3.05 14.93
CA GLU A 88 -4.85 2.00 15.77
C GLU A 88 -4.69 0.70 14.95
N ARG A 89 -3.46 0.22 14.86
CA ARG A 89 -3.13 -1.00 14.12
C ARG A 89 -3.73 -2.21 14.81
N GLY A 90 -4.38 -3.07 14.04
CA GLY A 90 -5.14 -4.21 14.54
C GLY A 90 -6.54 -3.88 15.03
N ALA A 91 -7.06 -2.70 14.70
CA ALA A 91 -8.44 -2.33 14.99
C ALA A 91 -9.28 -2.08 13.71
N SER A 92 -8.71 -2.30 12.52
CA SER A 92 -9.42 -2.17 11.23
C SER A 92 -9.97 -3.51 10.76
N LEU A 93 -10.90 -3.47 9.80
CA LEU A 93 -11.52 -4.66 9.22
C LEU A 93 -10.49 -5.65 8.63
N LEU A 94 -9.40 -5.14 8.05
CA LEU A 94 -8.40 -5.94 7.34
C LEU A 94 -7.13 -6.25 8.15
N ASP A 95 -7.00 -5.76 9.38
CA ASP A 95 -5.82 -6.02 10.23
C ASP A 95 -6.14 -6.42 11.68
N GLY A 96 -7.39 -6.25 12.13
CA GLY A 96 -7.82 -6.58 13.48
C GLY A 96 -8.33 -8.01 13.66
N PRO A 97 -9.32 -8.46 12.89
CA PRO A 97 -9.98 -9.73 13.13
C PRO A 97 -9.05 -10.95 13.09
N HIS A 98 -9.38 -11.97 13.87
CA HIS A 98 -8.66 -13.24 13.87
C HIS A 98 -8.77 -13.96 12.51
N TRP A 99 -9.84 -13.74 11.76
CA TRP A 99 -10.02 -14.32 10.43
C TRP A 99 -9.26 -13.57 9.32
N CYS A 100 -8.44 -12.56 9.64
CA CYS A 100 -7.57 -11.86 8.69
C CYS A 100 -6.13 -11.77 9.25
N ARG A 101 -5.37 -12.88 9.18
CA ARG A 101 -4.05 -13.01 9.83
C ARG A 101 -3.24 -14.20 9.29
N VAL A 102 -1.95 -14.23 9.63
CA VAL A 102 -1.05 -15.38 9.43
C VAL A 102 -0.84 -16.12 10.76
N TYR A 103 -0.93 -17.46 10.74
CA TYR A 103 -0.80 -18.33 11.92
C TYR A 103 0.33 -19.34 11.76
N ARG A 104 1.08 -19.61 12.83
CA ARG A 104 2.11 -20.65 12.88
C ARG A 104 1.48 -22.04 13.03
N THR A 105 1.96 -23.01 12.26
CA THR A 105 1.53 -24.41 12.30
C THR A 105 2.46 -25.27 13.17
N SER A 106 2.04 -26.50 13.50
CA SER A 106 2.79 -27.41 14.38
C SER A 106 4.10 -27.92 13.77
N ASP A 107 4.21 -27.93 12.45
CA ASP A 107 5.44 -28.23 11.70
C ASP A 107 6.38 -27.01 11.59
N GLY A 108 6.01 -25.88 12.21
CA GLY A 108 6.80 -24.64 12.23
C GLY A 108 6.62 -23.75 11.00
N GLY A 109 5.78 -24.15 10.05
CA GLY A 109 5.36 -23.33 8.91
C GLY A 109 4.33 -22.26 9.29
N PHE A 110 3.73 -21.66 8.26
CA PHE A 110 2.70 -20.64 8.40
C PHE A 110 1.54 -20.87 7.43
N ILE A 111 0.33 -20.53 7.87
CA ILE A 111 -0.86 -20.45 7.03
C ILE A 111 -1.43 -19.03 7.06
N SER A 112 -1.96 -18.56 5.94
CA SER A 112 -2.70 -17.29 5.85
C SER A 112 -4.20 -17.55 5.88
N VAL A 113 -4.93 -16.78 6.69
CA VAL A 113 -6.39 -16.82 6.80
C VAL A 113 -6.94 -15.43 6.48
N GLN A 114 -7.90 -15.35 5.55
CA GLN A 114 -8.63 -14.13 5.19
C GLN A 114 -10.09 -14.46 4.82
N CYS A 115 -10.87 -14.93 5.78
CA CYS A 115 -12.28 -15.33 5.59
C CYS A 115 -13.21 -14.15 5.88
N LEU A 116 -13.31 -13.20 4.94
CA LEU A 116 -14.11 -11.99 5.12
C LEU A 116 -15.61 -12.26 4.94
N GLU A 117 -15.99 -13.11 3.98
CA GLU A 117 -17.38 -13.40 3.66
C GLU A 117 -17.99 -14.39 4.67
N PRO A 118 -19.23 -14.18 5.17
CA PRO A 118 -19.83 -15.01 6.23
C PRO A 118 -19.95 -16.52 5.98
N LYS A 119 -19.81 -16.94 4.72
CA LYS A 119 -19.90 -18.35 4.30
C LYS A 119 -18.55 -19.08 4.36
N PHE A 120 -17.45 -18.35 4.57
CA PHE A 120 -16.09 -18.87 4.71
C PHE A 120 -15.74 -19.02 6.19
#